data_AF-A0A453K956-F1
#
_entry.id   AF-A0A453K956-F1
#
_cell.length_a   1.000
_cell.length_b   1.000
_cell.length_c   1.000
_cell.angle_alpha   90.00
_cell.angle_beta   90.00
_cell.angle_gamma   90.00
#
_symmetry.space_group_name_H-M   'P 1'
#
loop_
_entity.id
_entity.type
_entity.pdbx_description
1 polymer ?
#
loop_
_entity_poly.entity_id
_entity_poly.type
_entity_poly.pdbx_seq_one_letter_code
_entity_poly.pdbx_strand_id
1 'polypeptide(L)' 'MTMRRCVKRVENDETGQKHCTGQFFDYWSCVDKCVAPKLFEKLK' A
#
# COMPACT_ATOMS: atom_id res chain seq x y z
N MET A 1 -11.60 -4.43 0.01
CA MET A 1 -11.03 -4.25 1.37
C MET A 1 -9.94 -3.18 1.27
N THR A 2 -10.05 -2.02 1.93
CA THR A 2 -9.05 -0.93 1.84
C THR A 2 -7.86 -1.16 2.78
N MET A 3 -6.71 -0.50 2.53
CA MET A 3 -5.51 -0.64 3.39
C MET A 3 -5.82 -0.37 4.86
N ARG A 4 -6.53 0.72 5.17
CA ARG A 4 -6.97 1.06 6.54
C ARG A 4 -7.81 -0.04 7.20
N ARG A 5 -8.67 -0.72 6.44
CA ARG A 5 -9.49 -1.85 6.95
C ARG A 5 -8.65 -3.11 7.12
N CYS A 6 -7.66 -3.34 6.25
CA CYS A 6 -6.75 -4.46 6.39
C CYS A 6 -5.89 -4.33 7.66
N VAL A 7 -5.37 -3.13 7.97
CA VAL A 7 -4.59 -2.88 9.20
C VAL A 7 -5.37 -3.29 10.45
N LYS A 8 -6.62 -2.84 10.59
CA LYS A 8 -7.49 -3.22 11.73
C LYS A 8 -7.73 -4.74 11.82
N ARG A 9 -7.71 -5.45 10.70
CA ARG A 9 -7.90 -6.91 10.66
C ARG A 9 -6.65 -7.66 11.17
N VAL A 10 -5.46 -7.11 10.94
CA VAL A 10 -4.18 -7.75 11.31
C VAL A 10 -3.64 -7.25 12.65
N GLU A 11 -4.20 -6.18 13.21
CA GLU A 11 -3.75 -5.52 14.44
C GLU A 11 -3.57 -6.45 15.65
N ASN A 12 -4.47 -7.41 15.84
CA ASN A 12 -4.44 -8.37 16.95
C ASN A 12 -3.99 -9.77 16.49
N ASP A 13 -3.23 -9.88 15.41
CA ASP A 13 -2.70 -11.16 14.96
C ASP A 13 -1.37 -11.49 15.63
N GLU A 14 -1.40 -12.42 16.58
CA GLU A 14 -0.21 -12.90 17.31
C GLU A 14 0.54 -14.01 16.55
N THR A 15 -0.08 -14.59 15.52
CA THR A 15 0.50 -15.72 14.75
C THR A 15 1.45 -15.26 13.64
N GLY A 16 1.37 -13.98 13.26
CA GLY A 16 2.11 -13.41 12.13
C GLY A 16 1.65 -13.92 10.75
N GLN A 17 0.56 -14.67 10.66
CA GLN A 17 0.09 -15.28 9.40
C GLN A 17 -0.76 -14.33 8.55
N LYS A 18 -1.39 -13.32 9.15
CA LYS A 18 -2.23 -12.37 8.42
C LYS A 18 -1.38 -11.24 7.86
N HIS A 19 -1.54 -11.01 6.55
CA HIS A 19 -0.83 -9.95 5.85
C HIS A 19 -1.77 -9.01 5.10
N CYS A 20 -1.25 -7.82 4.81
CA CYS A 20 -1.91 -6.82 3.97
C CYS A 20 -1.15 -6.58 2.65
N THR A 21 -0.25 -7.47 2.27
CA THR A 21 0.68 -7.29 1.14
C THR A 21 -0.04 -6.97 -0.18
N GLY A 22 -1.15 -7.66 -0.48
CA GLY A 22 -1.95 -7.34 -1.66
C GLY A 22 -2.54 -5.92 -1.61
N GLN A 23 -3.15 -5.52 -0.49
CA GLN A 23 -3.73 -4.19 -0.34
C GLN A 23 -2.66 -3.09 -0.31
N PHE A 24 -1.47 -3.41 0.20
CA PHE A 24 -0.31 -2.55 0.16
C PHE A 24 0.15 -2.31 -1.28
N PHE A 25 0.25 -3.37 -2.09
CA PHE A 25 0.60 -3.25 -3.51
C PHE A 25 -0.45 -2.45 -4.30
N ASP A 26 -1.75 -2.69 -4.05
CA ASP A 26 -2.81 -1.91 -4.69
C ASP A 26 -2.70 -0.41 -4.36
N TYR A 27 -2.45 -0.08 -3.09
CA TYR A 27 -2.30 1.30 -2.64
C TYR A 27 -1.06 1.97 -3.27
N TRP A 28 0.09 1.32 -3.21
CA TRP A 28 1.33 1.88 -3.76
C TRP A 28 1.31 1.96 -5.28
N SER A 29 0.74 0.98 -5.97
CA SER A 29 0.53 1.06 -7.42
C SER A 29 -0.28 2.30 -7.82
N CYS A 30 -1.31 2.64 -7.04
CA CYS A 30 -2.07 3.87 -7.26
C CYS A 30 -1.24 5.13 -7.06
N VAL A 31 -0.44 5.19 -5.98
CA VAL A 31 0.46 6.32 -5.68
C VAL A 31 1.53 6.46 -6.76
N ASP A 32 2.23 5.37 -7.11
CA ASP A 32 3.30 5.35 -8.10
C ASP A 32 2.79 5.79 -9.47
N LYS A 33 1.62 5.29 -9.90
CA LYS A 33 1.00 5.71 -11.16
C LYS A 33 0.73 7.22 -11.21
N CYS A 34 0.36 7.82 -10.08
CA CYS A 34 0.08 9.26 -9.99
C CYS A 34 1.36 10.11 -9.91
N VAL A 35 2.36 9.63 -9.17
CA VAL A 35 3.56 10.40 -8.83
C VAL A 35 4.64 10.28 -9.90
N ALA A 36 4.75 9.14 -10.59
CA ALA A 36 5.79 8.88 -11.59
C ALA A 36 6.01 10.03 -12.59
N PRO A 37 5.01 10.52 -13.36
CA PRO A 37 5.26 11.58 -14.33
C PRO A 37 5.76 12.89 -13.68
N LYS A 38 5.18 13.28 -12.55
CA LYS A 38 5.53 14.52 -11.82
C LYS A 38 6.92 14.45 -11.20
N LEU A 39 7.31 13.27 -10.76
CA LEU A 39 8.63 13.04 -10.15
C LEU A 39 9.71 13.07 -11.22
N PHE A 40 9.51 12.37 -12.35
CA PHE A 40 10.47 12.36 -13.45
C PHE A 40 10.64 13.73 -14.12
N GLU A 41 9.65 14.61 -14.08
CA GLU A 41 9.80 16.01 -14.50
C GLU A 41 10.82 16.79 -13.64
N LYS A 42 10.91 16.50 -12.34
CA LYS A 42 11.76 17.21 -11.38
C LYS A 42 13.18 16.64 -11.24
N LEU A 43 13.40 15.43 -11.75
CA LEU A 43 14.69 14.73 -11.68
C LEU A 43 15.58 14.96 -12.91
N LYS A 44 15.21 15.92 -13.77
CA LYS A 44 16.02 16.36 -14.92
C LYS A 44 17.06 17.40 -14.51
#